data_AF-A0A1M6P7G1-F1
#
_entry.id   AF-A0A1M6P7G1-F1
#
_cell.length_a   1.000
_cell.length_b   1.000
_cell.length_c   1.000
_cell.angle_alpha   90.00
_cell.angle_beta   90.00
_cell.angle_gamma   90.00
#
_symmetry.space_group_name_H-M   'P 1'
#
loop_
_entity.id
_entity.type
_entity.pdbx_description
1 polymer ?
#
loop_
_entity_poly.entity_id
_entity_poly.type
_entity_poly.pdbx_seq_one_letter_code
_entity_poly.pdbx_strand_id
1 'polypeptide(L)'
;MINKHLKLFPYLFQLIFLTSTIGGIGYILAKYLLKVTNENLILLIFIGFEFLGVAIFACMNRRITIICLNYLKLRKKQLELFLKNFLFISLAFSFISIISYQLGIIRIQDIIEINYFNILLYFSLALAVAICEEILFRGFIALYINLIINKKAALFVSSLLFASSHVQYNSIFPFVTAMLAGVIFALLTFKYRSLLPAIGFHLGWNFSYFLFDDVFLVELEMKVWGELFEVPQIILLSFVLVYLIYYIRYNHMKFKPLRR
;
A
#
# COMPACT_ATOMS: atom_id res chain seq x y z
N MET A 1 -30.15 -3.14 -13.53
CA MET A 1 -28.71 -3.44 -13.34
C MET A 1 -27.80 -2.27 -13.77
N ILE A 2 -28.11 -1.59 -14.89
CA ILE A 2 -27.37 -0.43 -15.45
C ILE A 2 -27.12 0.72 -14.44
N ASN A 3 -28.07 1.00 -13.54
CA ASN A 3 -28.01 2.12 -12.59
C ASN A 3 -26.92 1.99 -11.50
N LYS A 4 -26.37 0.79 -11.22
CA LYS A 4 -25.31 0.62 -10.20
C LYS A 4 -23.92 0.96 -10.75
N HIS A 5 -23.65 0.65 -12.01
CA HIS A 5 -22.36 0.93 -12.65
C HIS A 5 -22.19 2.42 -12.94
N LEU A 6 -23.28 3.12 -13.29
CA LEU A 6 -23.30 4.57 -13.51
C LEU A 6 -22.90 5.38 -12.28
N LYS A 7 -23.06 4.82 -11.06
CA LYS A 7 -22.64 5.48 -9.81
C LYS A 7 -21.17 5.27 -9.45
N LEU A 8 -20.50 4.29 -10.07
CA LEU A 8 -19.10 3.99 -9.76
C LEU A 8 -18.17 5.10 -10.25
N PHE A 9 -18.36 5.57 -11.49
CA PHE A 9 -17.53 6.62 -12.07
C PHE A 9 -17.53 7.93 -11.25
N PRO A 10 -18.68 8.55 -10.95
CA PRO A 10 -18.70 9.78 -10.15
C PRO A 10 -18.17 9.56 -8.72
N TYR A 11 -18.36 8.38 -8.14
CA TYR A 11 -17.79 8.02 -6.83
C TYR A 11 -16.26 7.97 -6.85
N LEU A 12 -15.67 7.27 -7.83
CA LEU A 12 -14.22 7.19 -7.97
C LEU A 12 -13.61 8.53 -8.35
N PHE A 13 -14.27 9.28 -9.24
CA PHE A 13 -13.85 10.62 -9.62
C PHE A 13 -13.80 11.54 -8.39
N GLN A 14 -14.87 11.56 -7.58
CA GLN A 14 -14.90 12.37 -6.36
C GLN A 14 -13.78 12.00 -5.39
N LEU A 15 -13.54 10.70 -5.17
CA LEU A 15 -12.49 10.23 -4.27
C LEU A 15 -11.12 10.69 -4.77
N ILE A 16 -10.77 10.32 -6.00
CA ILE A 16 -9.46 10.61 -6.59
C ILE A 16 -9.23 12.11 -6.66
N PHE A 17 -10.22 12.88 -7.11
CA PHE A 17 -10.12 14.33 -7.23
C PHE A 17 -9.86 15.01 -5.89
N LEU A 18 -10.60 14.63 -4.83
CA LEU A 18 -10.40 15.22 -3.50
C LEU A 18 -9.02 14.88 -2.95
N THR A 19 -8.61 13.62 -3.04
CA THR A 19 -7.31 13.18 -2.50
C THR A 19 -6.15 13.79 -3.26
N SER A 20 -6.17 13.79 -4.59
CA SER A 20 -5.09 14.33 -5.41
C SER A 20 -4.98 15.86 -5.30
N THR A 21 -6.11 16.56 -5.29
CA THR A 21 -6.12 18.03 -5.21
C THR A 21 -5.63 18.49 -3.85
N ILE A 22 -6.11 17.89 -2.76
CA ILE A 22 -5.74 18.31 -1.41
C ILE A 22 -4.30 17.90 -1.12
N GLY A 23 -3.88 16.68 -1.49
CA GLY A 23 -2.47 16.28 -1.44
C GLY A 23 -1.56 17.25 -2.19
N GLY A 24 -1.91 17.59 -3.44
CA GLY A 24 -1.18 18.56 -4.25
C GLY A 24 -1.05 19.94 -3.60
N ILE A 25 -2.10 20.44 -2.93
CA ILE A 25 -2.04 21.66 -2.12
C ILE A 25 -1.00 21.51 -1.00
N GLY A 26 -1.01 20.39 -0.28
CA GLY A 26 -0.03 20.10 0.76
C GLY A 26 1.41 20.11 0.25
N TYR A 27 1.65 19.50 -0.91
CA TYR A 27 2.96 19.53 -1.57
C TYR A 27 3.41 20.96 -1.93
N ILE A 28 2.53 21.73 -2.59
CA ILE A 28 2.84 23.10 -3.01
C ILE A 28 3.11 23.99 -1.79
N LEU A 29 2.30 23.85 -0.75
CA LEU A 29 2.46 24.55 0.52
C LEU A 29 3.83 24.22 1.15
N ALA A 30 4.17 22.94 1.28
CA ALA A 30 5.43 22.52 1.87
C ALA A 30 6.65 23.05 1.09
N LYS A 31 6.64 22.85 -0.24
CA LYS A 31 7.80 23.13 -1.09
C LYS A 31 8.00 24.61 -1.39
N TYR A 32 6.94 25.33 -1.74
CA TYR A 32 7.06 26.70 -2.26
C TYR A 32 6.72 27.78 -1.22
N LEU A 33 5.76 27.53 -0.33
CA LEU A 33 5.35 28.53 0.66
C LEU A 33 6.15 28.41 1.96
N LEU A 34 6.25 27.20 2.51
CA LEU A 34 7.00 26.92 3.74
C LEU A 34 8.49 26.68 3.49
N LYS A 35 8.90 26.49 2.22
CA LYS A 35 10.29 26.25 1.80
C LYS A 35 10.96 25.11 2.58
N VAL A 36 10.21 24.06 2.88
CA VAL A 36 10.74 22.84 3.48
C VAL A 36 11.76 22.24 2.52
N THR A 37 12.98 21.98 2.99
CA THR A 37 14.06 21.43 2.17
C THR A 37 14.20 19.92 2.28
N ASN A 38 13.69 19.33 3.38
CA ASN A 38 13.72 17.90 3.59
C ASN A 38 12.57 17.21 2.83
N GLU A 39 12.91 16.42 1.81
CA GLU A 39 11.93 15.73 0.95
C GLU A 39 11.03 14.74 1.71
N ASN A 40 11.54 14.06 2.74
CA ASN A 40 10.73 13.18 3.59
C ASN A 40 9.68 13.96 4.39
N LEU A 41 10.02 15.18 4.83
CA LEU A 41 9.07 16.06 5.51
C LEU A 41 8.03 16.64 4.54
N ILE A 42 8.43 16.99 3.30
CA ILE A 42 7.49 17.37 2.24
C ILE A 42 6.49 16.24 1.99
N LEU A 43 6.97 15.00 1.88
CA LEU A 43 6.14 13.83 1.65
C LEU A 43 5.17 13.57 2.80
N LEU A 44 5.62 13.74 4.06
CA LEU A 44 4.74 13.60 5.22
C LEU A 44 3.61 14.65 5.23
N ILE A 45 3.93 15.90 4.86
CA ILE A 45 2.92 16.96 4.73
C ILE A 45 1.94 16.62 3.60
N PHE A 46 2.44 16.17 2.45
CA PHE A 46 1.62 15.71 1.33
C PHE A 46 0.63 14.62 1.78
N ILE A 47 1.11 13.56 2.43
CA ILE A 47 0.26 12.46 2.94
C ILE A 47 -0.76 12.95 3.97
N GLY A 48 -0.36 13.88 4.85
CA GLY A 48 -1.27 14.49 5.83
C GLY A 48 -2.43 15.22 5.14
N PHE A 49 -2.15 15.92 4.06
CA PHE A 49 -3.17 16.58 3.23
C PHE A 49 -3.99 15.57 2.41
N GLU A 50 -3.40 14.51 1.86
CA GLU A 50 -4.17 13.44 1.24
C GLU A 50 -5.16 12.81 2.22
N PHE A 51 -4.73 12.57 3.46
CA PHE A 51 -5.60 12.06 4.52
C PHE A 51 -6.75 13.02 4.85
N LEU A 52 -6.51 14.33 4.80
CA LEU A 52 -7.56 15.34 4.90
C LEU A 52 -8.57 15.21 3.74
N GLY A 53 -8.10 14.98 2.51
CA GLY A 53 -8.97 14.70 1.36
C GLY A 53 -9.80 13.44 1.53
N VAL A 54 -9.18 12.37 2.06
CA VAL A 54 -9.89 11.13 2.45
C VAL A 54 -10.95 11.42 3.52
N ALA A 55 -10.64 12.25 4.52
CA ALA A 55 -11.57 12.60 5.59
C ALA A 55 -12.78 13.40 5.06
N ILE A 56 -12.55 14.38 4.17
CA ILE A 56 -13.64 15.14 3.51
C ILE A 56 -14.52 14.19 2.70
N PHE A 57 -13.90 13.31 1.90
CA PHE A 57 -14.64 12.29 1.16
C PHE A 57 -15.47 11.38 2.08
N ALA A 58 -14.88 10.97 3.21
CA ALA A 58 -15.53 10.11 4.19
C ALA A 58 -16.77 10.77 4.83
N CYS A 59 -16.72 12.08 5.09
CA CYS A 59 -17.86 12.86 5.56
C CYS A 59 -18.99 12.91 4.54
N MET A 60 -18.67 13.04 3.25
CA MET A 60 -19.66 13.06 2.16
C MET A 60 -20.27 11.67 1.87
N ASN A 61 -19.55 10.60 2.20
CA ASN A 61 -19.90 9.22 1.84
C ASN A 61 -20.17 8.33 3.06
N ARG A 62 -21.01 8.81 3.99
CA ARG A 62 -21.26 8.20 5.31
C ARG A 62 -21.48 6.68 5.32
N ARG A 63 -22.25 6.13 4.36
CA ARG A 63 -22.56 4.69 4.32
C ARG A 63 -21.32 3.82 4.15
N ILE A 64 -20.47 4.15 3.17
CA ILE A 64 -19.24 3.39 2.93
C ILE A 64 -18.21 3.69 4.02
N THR A 65 -18.18 4.90 4.57
CA THR A 65 -17.34 5.27 5.71
C THR A 65 -17.62 4.40 6.93
N ILE A 66 -18.88 4.17 7.29
CA ILE A 66 -19.23 3.28 8.41
C ILE A 66 -18.73 1.85 8.14
N ILE A 67 -18.82 1.36 6.90
CA ILE A 67 -18.31 0.04 6.52
C ILE A 67 -16.77 0.01 6.63
N CYS A 68 -16.07 1.02 6.13
CA CYS A 68 -14.62 1.15 6.23
C CYS A 68 -14.16 1.20 7.70
N LEU A 69 -14.78 2.03 8.54
CA LEU A 69 -14.49 2.12 9.97
C LEU A 69 -14.70 0.78 10.69
N ASN A 70 -15.68 -0.02 10.28
CA ASN A 70 -15.86 -1.37 10.82
C ASN A 70 -14.69 -2.31 10.48
N TYR A 71 -14.02 -2.13 9.34
CA TYR A 71 -12.82 -2.90 8.96
C TYR A 71 -11.54 -2.42 9.68
N LEU A 72 -11.53 -1.17 10.16
CA LEU A 72 -10.45 -0.60 10.96
C LEU A 72 -10.51 -0.95 12.46
N LYS A 73 -11.61 -1.55 12.92
CA LYS A 73 -11.77 -1.90 14.34
C LYS A 73 -10.63 -2.77 14.85
N LEU A 74 -9.82 -2.20 15.74
CA LEU A 74 -8.74 -2.90 16.41
C LEU A 74 -9.31 -3.86 17.45
N ARG A 75 -8.94 -5.14 17.35
CA ARG A 75 -9.13 -6.15 18.40
C ARG A 75 -7.88 -6.99 18.47
N LYS A 76 -7.70 -7.75 19.55
CA LYS A 76 -6.51 -8.60 19.76
C LYS A 76 -6.12 -9.43 18.52
N LYS A 77 -7.10 -10.10 17.89
CA LYS A 77 -6.87 -10.90 16.67
C LYS A 77 -6.41 -10.06 15.47
N GLN A 78 -6.98 -8.87 15.27
CA GLN A 78 -6.57 -7.95 14.21
C GLN A 78 -5.16 -7.41 14.44
N LEU A 79 -4.83 -7.09 15.69
CA LEU A 79 -3.48 -6.67 16.07
C LEU A 79 -2.46 -7.80 15.85
N GLU A 80 -2.79 -9.03 16.24
CA GLU A 80 -1.94 -10.20 15.96
C GLU A 80 -1.73 -10.40 14.46
N LEU A 81 -2.77 -10.23 13.63
CA LEU A 81 -2.64 -10.33 12.18
C LEU A 81 -1.81 -9.19 11.59
N PHE A 82 -1.98 -7.96 12.07
CA PHE A 82 -1.15 -6.82 11.69
C PHE A 82 0.33 -7.13 11.96
N LEU A 83 0.67 -7.51 13.20
CA LEU A 83 2.04 -7.79 13.62
C LEU A 83 2.64 -8.98 12.88
N LYS A 84 1.87 -10.05 12.65
CA LYS A 84 2.33 -11.21 11.88
C LYS A 84 2.64 -10.87 10.43
N ASN A 85 1.79 -10.09 9.76
CA ASN A 85 2.03 -9.71 8.36
C ASN A 85 3.18 -8.71 8.24
N PHE A 86 3.28 -7.75 9.17
CA PHE A 86 4.43 -6.85 9.28
C PHE A 86 5.75 -7.62 9.42
N LEU A 87 5.85 -8.49 10.43
CA LEU A 87 7.07 -9.25 10.69
C LEU A 87 7.40 -10.19 9.52
N PHE A 88 6.41 -10.91 9.00
CA PHE A 88 6.60 -11.85 7.89
C PHE A 88 7.22 -11.17 6.67
N ILE A 89 6.62 -10.06 6.21
CA ILE A 89 7.09 -9.41 4.99
C ILE A 89 8.40 -8.67 5.21
N SER A 90 8.63 -8.06 6.38
CA SER A 90 9.91 -7.43 6.68
C SER A 90 11.06 -8.45 6.68
N LEU A 91 10.87 -9.62 7.30
CA LEU A 91 11.86 -10.70 7.26
C LEU A 91 12.08 -11.24 5.85
N ALA A 92 11.00 -11.41 5.08
CA ALA A 92 11.11 -11.87 3.70
C ALA A 92 11.83 -10.84 2.80
N PHE A 93 11.56 -9.54 2.99
CA PHE A 93 12.24 -8.46 2.30
C PHE A 93 13.74 -8.44 2.64
N SER A 94 14.10 -8.48 3.92
CA SER A 94 15.50 -8.57 4.34
C SER A 94 16.20 -9.80 3.75
N PHE A 95 15.52 -10.95 3.69
CA PHE A 95 16.06 -12.16 3.09
C PHE A 95 16.35 -11.99 1.59
N ILE A 96 15.41 -11.46 0.80
CA ILE A 96 15.66 -11.22 -0.63
C ILE A 96 16.74 -10.18 -0.88
N SER A 97 16.87 -9.18 0.00
CA SER A 97 17.96 -8.21 -0.05
C SER A 97 19.31 -8.88 0.16
N ILE A 98 19.46 -9.74 1.18
CA ILE A 98 20.72 -10.48 1.42
C ILE A 98 21.08 -11.38 0.23
N ILE A 99 20.10 -12.11 -0.32
CA ILE A 99 20.33 -12.95 -1.50
C ILE A 99 20.73 -12.08 -2.71
N SER A 100 20.06 -10.95 -2.92
CA SER A 100 20.38 -10.04 -4.02
C SER A 100 21.79 -9.48 -3.91
N TYR A 101 22.25 -9.19 -2.69
CA TYR A 101 23.63 -8.76 -2.43
C TYR A 101 24.64 -9.86 -2.77
N GLN A 102 24.38 -11.10 -2.33
CA GLN A 102 25.24 -12.25 -2.63
C GLN A 102 25.33 -12.55 -4.13
N LEU A 103 24.26 -12.28 -4.89
CA LEU A 103 24.20 -12.45 -6.34
C LEU A 103 24.81 -11.26 -7.11
N GLY A 104 25.28 -10.21 -6.43
CA GLY A 104 25.81 -9.01 -7.07
C GLY A 104 24.75 -8.13 -7.76
N ILE A 105 23.45 -8.33 -7.45
CA ILE A 105 22.35 -7.51 -7.99
C ILE A 105 22.34 -6.12 -7.33
N ILE A 106 22.76 -6.06 -6.06
CA ILE A 106 22.83 -4.84 -5.25
C ILE A 106 24.20 -4.77 -4.56
N ARG A 107 24.65 -3.56 -4.24
CA ARG A 107 25.89 -3.29 -3.49
C ARG A 107 25.56 -2.54 -2.19
N ILE A 108 26.46 -2.59 -1.22
CA ILE A 108 26.32 -1.83 0.03
C ILE A 108 26.82 -0.40 -0.22
N GLN A 109 26.12 0.60 0.32
CA GLN A 109 26.63 1.96 0.35
C GLN A 109 27.74 2.06 1.40
N ASP A 110 28.86 2.72 1.08
CA ASP A 110 30.02 2.84 1.99
C ASP A 110 29.72 3.62 3.29
N ILE A 111 28.50 4.09 3.50
CA ILE A 111 28.05 4.85 4.68
C ILE A 111 27.04 4.01 5.46
N ILE A 112 27.48 3.43 6.59
CA ILE A 112 26.60 2.69 7.53
C ILE A 112 26.55 3.45 8.86
N GLU A 113 26.16 4.73 8.84
CA GLU A 113 25.82 5.42 10.07
C GLU A 113 24.33 5.24 10.36
N ILE A 114 24.02 4.40 11.34
CA ILE A 114 22.65 4.18 11.78
C ILE A 114 22.15 5.44 12.50
N ASN A 115 21.30 6.22 11.81
CA ASN A 115 20.63 7.36 12.42
C ASN A 115 19.26 6.96 12.96
N TYR A 116 19.13 6.88 14.29
CA TYR A 116 17.86 6.54 14.96
C TYR A 116 16.71 7.49 14.60
N PHE A 117 17.01 8.75 14.30
CA PHE A 117 16.00 9.71 13.83
C PHE A 117 15.44 9.29 12.46
N ASN A 118 16.29 8.85 11.54
CA ASN A 118 15.86 8.36 10.22
C ASN A 118 15.02 7.09 10.35
N ILE A 119 15.39 6.16 11.22
CA ILE A 119 14.57 4.95 11.47
C ILE A 119 13.15 5.33 11.92
N LEU A 120 13.04 6.24 12.89
CA LEU A 120 11.74 6.70 13.39
C LEU A 120 10.95 7.43 12.28
N LEU A 121 11.63 8.25 11.49
CA LEU A 121 11.05 8.96 10.36
C LEU A 121 10.50 7.99 9.30
N TYR A 122 11.28 6.98 8.89
CA TYR A 122 10.86 5.96 7.92
C TYR A 122 9.72 5.10 8.41
N PHE A 123 9.76 4.71 9.68
CA PHE A 123 8.64 3.97 10.27
C PHE A 123 7.36 4.82 10.25
N SER A 124 7.45 6.08 10.67
CA SER A 124 6.31 6.99 10.71
C SER A 124 5.75 7.27 9.31
N LEU A 125 6.64 7.48 8.33
CA LEU A 125 6.30 7.68 6.94
C LEU A 125 5.63 6.44 6.35
N ALA A 126 6.26 5.27 6.48
CA ALA A 126 5.71 4.00 6.00
C ALA A 126 4.35 3.68 6.63
N LEU A 127 4.16 3.99 7.91
CA LEU A 127 2.88 3.81 8.61
C LEU A 127 1.81 4.75 8.08
N ALA A 128 2.14 6.03 7.89
CA ALA A 128 1.22 7.03 7.35
C ALA A 128 0.76 6.65 5.94
N VAL A 129 1.70 6.29 5.05
CA VAL A 129 1.41 5.80 3.69
C VAL A 129 0.53 4.56 3.75
N ALA A 130 0.93 3.53 4.50
CA ALA A 130 0.20 2.27 4.57
C ALA A 130 -1.24 2.45 5.08
N ILE A 131 -1.46 3.32 6.09
CA ILE A 131 -2.81 3.61 6.57
C ILE A 131 -3.62 4.36 5.51
N CYS A 132 -3.07 5.43 4.94
CA CYS A 132 -3.77 6.28 3.99
C CYS A 132 -4.19 5.49 2.74
N GLU A 133 -3.24 4.80 2.12
CA GLU A 133 -3.47 4.06 0.88
C GLU A 133 -4.38 2.85 1.11
N GLU A 134 -4.24 2.12 2.21
CA GLU A 134 -5.14 0.98 2.47
C GLU A 134 -6.58 1.44 2.77
N ILE A 135 -6.75 2.59 3.43
CA ILE A 135 -8.09 3.19 3.60
C ILE A 135 -8.66 3.61 2.24
N LEU A 136 -7.86 4.24 1.38
CA LEU A 136 -8.30 4.70 0.06
C LEU A 136 -8.65 3.52 -0.86
N PHE A 137 -7.69 2.63 -1.12
CA PHE A 137 -7.82 1.56 -2.11
C PHE A 137 -8.64 0.38 -1.59
N ARG A 138 -8.47 -0.02 -0.32
CA ARG A 138 -9.17 -1.21 0.21
C ARG A 138 -10.44 -0.77 0.93
N GLY A 139 -10.35 0.25 1.78
CA GLY A 139 -11.46 0.76 2.58
C GLY A 139 -12.58 1.43 1.76
N PHE A 140 -12.23 2.28 0.80
CA PHE A 140 -13.23 2.97 -0.04
C PHE A 140 -13.43 2.29 -1.39
N ILE A 141 -12.38 2.14 -2.20
CA ILE A 141 -12.51 1.62 -3.57
C ILE A 141 -12.94 0.14 -3.56
N ALA A 142 -12.18 -0.76 -2.95
CA ALA A 142 -12.46 -2.20 -3.01
C ALA A 142 -13.78 -2.56 -2.30
N LEU A 143 -14.05 -2.02 -1.11
CA LEU A 143 -15.32 -2.27 -0.42
C LEU A 143 -16.51 -1.74 -1.22
N TYR A 144 -16.42 -0.56 -1.83
CA TYR A 144 -17.50 -0.01 -2.64
C TYR A 144 -17.77 -0.87 -3.88
N ILE A 145 -16.73 -1.22 -4.66
CA ILE A 145 -16.86 -2.08 -5.84
C ILE A 145 -17.44 -3.44 -5.45
N ASN A 146 -17.04 -4.01 -4.31
CA ASN A 146 -17.58 -5.28 -3.84
C ASN A 146 -19.08 -5.20 -3.48
N LEU A 147 -19.55 -4.05 -2.98
CA LEU A 147 -20.96 -3.84 -2.65
C LEU A 147 -21.86 -3.72 -3.89
N ILE A 148 -21.36 -3.07 -4.96
CA ILE A 148 -22.17 -2.74 -6.14
C ILE A 148 -21.95 -3.66 -7.33
N ILE A 149 -20.78 -4.30 -7.45
CA ILE A 149 -20.41 -5.22 -8.53
C ILE A 149 -20.18 -6.63 -7.97
N ASN A 150 -18.95 -6.96 -7.55
CA ASN A 150 -18.59 -8.22 -6.92
C ASN A 150 -17.15 -8.18 -6.40
N LYS A 151 -16.77 -9.21 -5.62
CA LYS A 151 -15.45 -9.34 -5.02
C LYS A 151 -14.30 -9.46 -6.04
N LYS A 152 -14.51 -10.12 -7.18
CA LYS A 152 -13.47 -10.30 -8.20
C LYS A 152 -13.10 -8.96 -8.84
N ALA A 153 -14.12 -8.18 -9.22
CA ALA A 153 -13.95 -6.83 -9.72
C ALA A 153 -13.30 -5.91 -8.67
N ALA A 154 -13.71 -6.02 -7.41
CA ALA A 154 -13.10 -5.25 -6.32
C ALA A 154 -11.59 -5.52 -6.21
N LEU A 155 -11.20 -6.80 -6.18
CA LEU A 155 -9.80 -7.22 -6.10
C LEU A 155 -9.00 -6.70 -7.31
N PHE A 156 -9.48 -6.93 -8.54
CA PHE A 156 -8.72 -6.55 -9.73
C PHE A 156 -8.64 -5.04 -9.91
N VAL A 157 -9.77 -4.33 -9.83
CA VAL A 157 -9.82 -2.89 -10.11
C VAL A 157 -9.12 -2.08 -9.03
N SER A 158 -9.28 -2.42 -7.74
CA SER A 158 -8.57 -1.68 -6.69
C SER A 158 -7.06 -1.86 -6.79
N SER A 159 -6.59 -3.06 -7.16
CA SER A 159 -5.16 -3.36 -7.32
C SER A 159 -4.59 -2.66 -8.54
N LEU A 160 -5.34 -2.63 -9.65
CA LEU A 160 -4.94 -1.92 -10.85
C LEU A 160 -4.85 -0.42 -10.61
N LEU A 161 -5.85 0.17 -9.93
CA LEU A 161 -5.82 1.59 -9.57
C LEU A 161 -4.66 1.91 -8.61
N PHE A 162 -4.37 1.01 -7.66
CA PHE A 162 -3.21 1.14 -6.78
C PHE A 162 -1.90 1.14 -7.55
N ALA A 163 -1.66 0.17 -8.44
CA ALA A 163 -0.45 0.15 -9.26
C ALA A 163 -0.37 1.38 -10.19
N SER A 164 -1.50 1.80 -10.75
CA SER A 164 -1.56 2.94 -11.68
C SER A 164 -1.39 4.31 -11.02
N SER A 165 -1.61 4.44 -9.70
CA SER A 165 -1.38 5.71 -9.00
C SER A 165 0.11 6.01 -8.80
N HIS A 166 0.97 5.02 -8.98
CA HIS A 166 2.41 5.16 -8.85
C HIS A 166 3.05 5.57 -10.18
N VAL A 167 2.72 6.78 -10.64
CA VAL A 167 3.15 7.33 -11.94
C VAL A 167 4.66 7.56 -12.06
N GLN A 168 5.38 7.54 -10.94
CA GLN A 168 6.84 7.64 -10.89
C GLN A 168 7.57 6.39 -11.39
N TYR A 169 6.85 5.28 -11.62
CA TYR A 169 7.44 4.06 -12.14
C TYR A 169 7.84 4.24 -13.61
N ASN A 170 9.15 4.16 -13.87
CA ASN A 170 9.71 4.31 -15.21
C ASN A 170 9.80 2.98 -15.99
N SER A 171 9.35 1.86 -15.41
CA SER A 171 9.35 0.55 -16.05
C SER A 171 8.15 -0.32 -15.64
N ILE A 172 7.96 -1.44 -16.35
CA ILE A 172 6.86 -2.36 -16.09
C ILE A 172 7.05 -3.17 -14.80
N PHE A 173 8.29 -3.36 -14.33
CA PHE A 173 8.57 -4.23 -13.19
C PHE A 173 8.00 -3.70 -11.87
N PRO A 174 8.25 -2.45 -11.44
CA PRO A 174 7.63 -1.88 -10.24
C PRO A 174 6.10 -1.84 -10.33
N PHE A 175 5.55 -1.63 -11.53
CA PHE A 175 4.11 -1.72 -11.74
C PHE A 175 3.57 -3.13 -11.46
N VAL A 176 4.27 -4.18 -11.93
CA VAL A 176 3.90 -5.57 -11.64
C VAL A 176 4.03 -5.87 -10.15
N THR A 177 5.10 -5.43 -9.50
CA THR A 177 5.28 -5.54 -8.04
C THR A 177 4.12 -4.89 -7.29
N ALA A 178 3.78 -3.64 -7.62
CA ALA A 178 2.66 -2.91 -7.01
C ALA A 178 1.31 -3.57 -7.31
N MET A 179 1.11 -4.14 -8.50
CA MET A 179 -0.11 -4.88 -8.84
C MET A 179 -0.24 -6.18 -8.03
N LEU A 180 0.85 -6.92 -7.83
CA LEU A 180 0.87 -8.14 -7.00
C LEU A 180 0.61 -7.83 -5.53
N ALA A 181 1.32 -6.84 -4.96
CA ALA A 181 1.06 -6.32 -3.61
C ALA A 181 -0.40 -5.85 -3.49
N GLY A 182 -0.84 -5.10 -4.51
CA GLY A 182 -2.21 -4.79 -4.89
C GLY A 182 -3.22 -5.87 -4.48
N VAL A 183 -3.08 -7.01 -5.16
CA VAL A 183 -3.94 -8.18 -5.05
C VAL A 183 -3.83 -8.83 -3.68
N ILE A 184 -2.62 -8.96 -3.12
CA ILE A 184 -2.38 -9.56 -1.81
C ILE A 184 -3.11 -8.76 -0.73
N PHE A 185 -3.01 -7.43 -0.73
CA PHE A 185 -3.66 -6.56 0.25
C PHE A 185 -5.19 -6.67 0.19
N ALA A 186 -5.75 -6.72 -1.03
CA ALA A 186 -7.18 -6.95 -1.21
C ALA A 186 -7.62 -8.34 -0.71
N LEU A 187 -6.83 -9.40 -0.99
CA LEU A 187 -7.10 -10.75 -0.49
C LEU A 187 -7.07 -10.82 1.03
N LEU A 188 -6.05 -10.23 1.68
CA LEU A 188 -5.95 -10.13 3.13
C LEU A 188 -7.17 -9.41 3.71
N THR A 189 -7.55 -8.28 3.12
CA THR A 189 -8.70 -7.48 3.56
C THR A 189 -9.99 -8.29 3.52
N PHE A 190 -10.28 -8.96 2.40
CA PHE A 190 -11.51 -9.74 2.26
C PHE A 190 -11.48 -11.06 3.03
N LYS A 191 -10.31 -11.67 3.25
CA LYS A 191 -10.17 -12.89 4.04
C LYS A 191 -10.44 -12.64 5.51
N TYR A 192 -9.85 -11.57 6.06
CA TYR A 192 -9.92 -11.26 7.48
C TYR A 192 -11.02 -10.26 7.85
N ARG A 193 -11.69 -9.67 6.84
CA ARG A 193 -12.70 -8.61 7.01
C ARG A 193 -12.17 -7.47 7.87
N SER A 194 -10.94 -7.08 7.61
CA SER A 194 -10.21 -6.05 8.33
C SER A 194 -9.11 -5.49 7.45
N LEU A 195 -8.84 -4.18 7.56
CA LEU A 195 -7.71 -3.55 6.86
C LEU A 195 -6.37 -3.83 7.55
N LEU A 196 -6.37 -4.12 8.85
CA LEU A 196 -5.17 -4.25 9.68
C LEU A 196 -4.12 -5.25 9.15
N PRO A 197 -4.48 -6.44 8.64
CA PRO A 197 -3.48 -7.35 8.07
C PRO A 197 -2.81 -6.79 6.81
N ALA A 198 -3.55 -6.05 5.98
CA ALA A 198 -3.02 -5.43 4.78
C ALA A 198 -2.15 -4.21 5.12
N ILE A 199 -2.58 -3.38 6.09
CA ILE A 199 -1.76 -2.27 6.62
C ILE A 199 -0.46 -2.80 7.21
N GLY A 200 -0.49 -3.90 7.98
CA GLY A 200 0.72 -4.50 8.54
C GLY A 200 1.68 -4.98 7.47
N PHE A 201 1.18 -5.66 6.44
CA PHE A 201 2.00 -6.07 5.29
C PHE A 201 2.59 -4.85 4.56
N HIS A 202 1.77 -3.88 4.23
CA HIS A 202 2.20 -2.69 3.48
C HIS A 202 3.23 -1.88 4.27
N LEU A 203 3.00 -1.65 5.57
CA LEU A 203 3.98 -1.04 6.46
C LEU A 203 5.30 -1.81 6.46
N GLY A 204 5.26 -3.14 6.60
CA GLY A 204 6.48 -3.96 6.66
C GLY A 204 7.28 -3.87 5.36
N TRP A 205 6.60 -3.85 4.21
CA TRP A 205 7.23 -3.64 2.92
C TRP A 205 7.91 -2.28 2.81
N ASN A 206 7.15 -1.19 2.99
CA ASN A 206 7.66 0.17 2.81
C ASN A 206 8.74 0.52 3.84
N PHE A 207 8.58 0.09 5.08
CA PHE A 207 9.58 0.34 6.11
C PHE A 207 10.91 -0.37 5.80
N SER A 208 10.84 -1.64 5.37
CA SER A 208 12.05 -2.39 4.99
C SER A 208 12.71 -1.78 3.76
N TYR A 209 11.89 -1.32 2.82
CA TYR A 209 12.35 -0.63 1.62
C TYR A 209 13.06 0.69 1.94
N PHE A 210 12.49 1.56 2.78
CA PHE A 210 13.14 2.82 3.17
C PHE A 210 14.44 2.59 3.94
N LEU A 211 14.47 1.60 4.84
CA LEU A 211 15.71 1.20 5.51
C LEU A 211 16.75 0.65 4.53
N PHE A 212 16.30 -0.05 3.50
CA PHE A 212 17.17 -0.63 2.49
C PHE A 212 17.75 0.42 1.54
N ASP A 213 16.95 1.40 1.13
CA ASP A 213 17.38 2.52 0.27
C ASP A 213 18.50 3.35 0.92
N ASP A 214 18.46 3.49 2.26
CA ASP A 214 19.50 4.15 3.04
C ASP A 214 20.82 3.35 3.18
N VAL A 215 20.80 2.03 2.92
CA VAL A 215 21.92 1.12 3.22
C VAL A 215 22.57 0.55 1.96
N PHE A 216 21.83 0.42 0.86
CA PHE A 216 22.29 -0.27 -0.35
C PHE A 216 22.28 0.65 -1.57
N LEU A 217 23.34 0.56 -2.38
CA LEU A 217 23.39 1.13 -3.73
C LEU A 217 23.02 0.06 -4.77
N VAL A 218 22.11 0.40 -5.69
CA VAL A 218 21.85 -0.43 -6.88
C VAL A 218 22.88 -0.05 -7.95
N GLU A 219 23.48 -1.02 -8.65
CA GLU A 219 24.52 -0.76 -9.64
C GLU A 219 24.10 0.26 -10.72
N LEU A 220 24.97 1.27 -10.88
CA LEU A 220 24.86 2.41 -11.78
C LEU A 220 25.11 1.99 -13.24
N GLU A 221 24.05 1.70 -13.99
CA GLU A 221 23.95 2.09 -15.41
C GLU A 221 22.56 2.61 -15.81
N MET A 222 21.57 2.57 -14.90
CA MET A 222 20.27 3.21 -15.13
C MET A 222 19.91 4.10 -13.95
N LYS A 223 19.53 5.35 -14.26
CA LYS A 223 18.98 6.35 -13.34
C LYS A 223 17.57 5.99 -12.83
N VAL A 224 17.30 4.72 -12.62
CA VAL A 224 16.01 4.16 -12.21
C VAL A 224 16.32 3.03 -11.24
N TRP A 225 15.54 2.89 -10.17
CA TRP A 225 15.44 1.66 -9.36
C TRP A 225 15.70 0.43 -10.25
N GLY A 226 16.80 -0.28 -10.00
CA GLY A 226 17.29 -1.29 -10.95
C GLY A 226 16.22 -2.35 -11.22
N GLU A 227 15.80 -2.46 -12.47
CA GLU A 227 14.74 -3.38 -12.90
C GLU A 227 15.00 -4.83 -12.44
N LEU A 228 16.27 -5.20 -12.28
CA LEU A 228 16.68 -6.51 -11.82
C LEU A 228 16.34 -6.77 -10.34
N PHE A 229 16.36 -5.76 -9.47
CA PHE A 229 16.01 -5.95 -8.05
C PHE A 229 14.50 -6.13 -7.83
N GLU A 230 13.67 -5.70 -8.79
CA GLU A 230 12.24 -6.02 -8.80
C GLU A 230 11.99 -7.52 -9.05
N VAL A 231 12.88 -8.23 -9.75
CA VAL A 231 12.67 -9.65 -10.10
C VAL A 231 12.58 -10.54 -8.84
N PRO A 232 13.52 -10.50 -7.88
CA PRO A 232 13.37 -11.22 -6.60
C PRO A 232 12.10 -10.86 -5.83
N GLN A 233 11.69 -9.58 -5.87
CA GLN A 233 10.48 -9.08 -5.21
C GLN A 233 9.21 -9.66 -5.86
N ILE A 234 9.13 -9.65 -7.19
CA ILE A 234 8.02 -10.25 -7.96
C ILE A 234 7.92 -11.74 -7.68
N ILE A 235 9.06 -12.45 -7.64
CA ILE A 235 9.10 -13.89 -7.31
C ILE A 235 8.54 -14.12 -5.89
N LEU A 236 9.03 -13.37 -4.91
CA LEU A 236 8.55 -13.45 -3.53
C LEU A 236 7.03 -13.20 -3.43
N LEU A 237 6.55 -12.10 -4.00
CA LEU A 237 5.12 -11.76 -3.97
C LEU A 237 4.27 -12.79 -4.73
N SER A 238 4.79 -13.38 -5.81
CA SER A 238 4.10 -14.46 -6.52
C SER A 238 3.94 -15.70 -5.64
N PHE A 239 4.99 -16.10 -4.90
CA PHE A 239 4.88 -17.21 -3.93
C PHE A 239 3.89 -16.90 -2.81
N VAL A 240 3.95 -15.68 -2.25
CA VAL A 240 3.00 -15.22 -1.23
C VAL A 240 1.57 -15.26 -1.76
N LEU A 241 1.34 -14.81 -2.99
CA LEU A 241 0.03 -14.79 -3.63
C LEU A 241 -0.50 -16.22 -3.83
N VAL A 242 0.30 -17.12 -4.39
CA VAL A 242 -0.07 -18.53 -4.61
C VAL A 242 -0.38 -19.21 -3.28
N TYR A 243 0.47 -19.02 -2.26
CA TYR A 243 0.24 -19.54 -0.92
C TYR A 243 -1.06 -19.00 -0.33
N LEU A 244 -1.32 -17.70 -0.43
CA LEU A 244 -2.53 -17.09 0.11
C LEU A 244 -3.79 -17.60 -0.60
N ILE A 245 -3.75 -17.76 -1.92
CA ILE A 245 -4.86 -18.34 -2.70
C ILE A 245 -5.12 -19.79 -2.26
N TYR A 246 -4.07 -20.60 -2.15
CA TYR A 246 -4.14 -21.98 -1.67
C TYR A 246 -4.73 -22.03 -0.25
N TYR A 247 -4.17 -21.28 0.69
CA TYR A 247 -4.63 -21.18 2.08
C TYR A 247 -6.10 -20.75 2.18
N ILE A 248 -6.53 -19.82 1.32
CA ILE A 248 -7.92 -19.36 1.29
C ILE A 248 -8.86 -20.46 0.77
N ARG A 249 -8.44 -21.23 -0.25
CA ARG A 249 -9.25 -22.27 -0.90
C ARG A 249 -9.42 -23.52 -0.03
N TYR A 250 -8.36 -23.97 0.63
CA TYR A 250 -8.35 -25.26 1.36
C TYR A 250 -8.91 -25.18 2.77
N ASN A 251 -8.79 -24.06 3.48
CA ASN A 251 -9.25 -23.96 4.87
C ASN A 251 -10.77 -23.76 5.06
N HIS A 252 -11.62 -24.20 4.10
CA HIS A 252 -13.10 -24.29 4.14
C HIS A 252 -13.88 -23.27 4.99
N MET A 253 -13.38 -22.05 5.19
CA MET A 253 -14.14 -21.03 5.89
C MET A 253 -15.05 -20.36 4.87
N LYS A 254 -16.30 -20.84 4.82
CA LYS A 254 -17.39 -20.19 4.09
C LYS A 254 -17.34 -18.69 4.40
N PHE A 255 -16.99 -17.91 3.38
CA PHE A 255 -17.05 -16.46 3.45
C PHE A 255 -18.49 -16.10 3.83
N LYS A 256 -18.70 -15.59 5.06
CA LYS A 256 -19.99 -14.98 5.37
C LYS A 256 -20.17 -13.83 4.36
N PRO A 257 -21.38 -13.59 3.82
CA PRO A 257 -21.64 -12.36 3.09
C PRO A 257 -21.51 -11.15 4.02
N LEU A 258 -21.17 -9.99 3.47
CA LEU A 258 -21.50 -8.72 4.14
C LEU A 258 -23.03 -8.71 4.28
N ARG A 259 -23.55 -8.67 5.51
CA ARG A 259 -25.00 -8.51 5.72
C ARG A 259 -25.39 -7.17 5.08
N ARG A 260 -26.35 -7.23 4.15
CA ARG A 260 -26.88 -6.08 3.40
C ARG A 260 -27.59 -5.10 4.32
#